data_AF-A0A562TA94-F1
#
_entry.id   AF-A0A562TA94-F1
#
_cell.length_a   1.000
_cell.length_b   1.000
_cell.length_c   1.000
_cell.angle_alpha   90.00
_cell.angle_beta   90.00
_cell.angle_gamma   90.00
#
_symmetry.space_group_name_H-M   'P 1'
#
loop_
_entity.id
_entity.type
_entity.pdbx_description
1 polymer ?
#
loop_
_entity_poly.entity_id
_entity_poly.type
_entity_poly.pdbx_seq_one_letter_code
_entity_poly.pdbx_strand_id
1 'polypeptide(L)'
;MTDLASPHIIITYCRQCNWLLRAAWMAQEILSTFSEETGAVTLVPGTGGVFTIICDGNQIWNRTVDGGFPEAKVLKQRLRDLLWPEKSLGHSDR
;
A
#
# COMPACT_ATOMS: atom_id res chain seq x y z
N MET A 1 6.55 -4.10 -22.14
CA MET A 1 6.39 -3.44 -20.83
C MET A 1 7.13 -4.33 -19.85
N THR A 2 8.10 -3.77 -19.13
CA THR A 2 8.91 -4.52 -18.17
C THR A 2 7.98 -5.07 -17.09
N ASP A 3 7.92 -6.39 -16.92
CA ASP A 3 7.28 -6.99 -15.75
C ASP A 3 8.03 -6.48 -14.52
N LEU A 4 7.34 -5.73 -13.68
CA LEU A 4 7.88 -5.32 -12.38
C LEU A 4 7.91 -6.54 -11.47
N ALA A 5 8.92 -6.62 -10.60
CA ALA A 5 9.02 -7.71 -9.65
C ALA A 5 7.80 -7.73 -8.73
N SER A 6 7.24 -8.93 -8.51
CA SER A 6 6.19 -9.16 -7.52
C SER A 6 6.78 -9.30 -6.11
N PRO A 7 6.05 -8.91 -5.06
CA PRO A 7 4.73 -8.29 -5.11
C PRO A 7 4.78 -6.83 -5.59
N HIS A 8 3.92 -6.50 -6.55
CA HIS A 8 3.82 -5.14 -7.10
C HIS A 8 2.64 -4.41 -6.47
N ILE A 9 2.97 -3.43 -5.65
CA ILE A 9 1.99 -2.62 -4.92
C ILE A 9 1.77 -1.30 -5.65
N ILE A 10 0.51 -0.97 -5.91
CA ILE A 10 0.10 0.24 -6.62
C ILE A 10 -0.74 1.09 -5.67
N ILE A 11 -0.27 2.30 -5.41
CA ILE A 11 -1.01 3.31 -4.64
C ILE A 11 -1.52 4.37 -5.61
N THR A 12 -2.82 4.34 -5.89
CA THR A 12 -3.48 5.37 -6.70
C THR A 12 -3.99 6.47 -5.78
N TYR A 13 -3.60 7.72 -6.01
CA TYR A 13 -3.93 8.84 -5.13
C TYR A 13 -4.47 10.05 -5.90
N CYS A 14 -5.41 10.78 -5.31
CA CYS A 14 -5.93 12.02 -5.88
C CYS A 14 -4.87 13.13 -5.87
N ARG A 15 -4.39 13.52 -7.06
CA ARG A 15 -3.42 14.62 -7.23
C ARG A 15 -4.00 16.01 -6.92
N GLN A 16 -5.30 16.19 -7.10
CA GLN A 16 -6.00 17.46 -6.82
C GLN A 16 -6.27 17.66 -5.31
N CYS A 17 -6.19 16.59 -4.53
CA CYS A 17 -6.54 16.57 -3.12
C CYS A 17 -5.32 16.76 -2.19
N ASN A 18 -4.14 17.01 -2.77
CA ASN A 18 -2.86 17.09 -2.06
C ASN A 18 -2.50 15.81 -1.28
N TRP A 19 -2.80 14.63 -1.83
CA TRP A 19 -2.57 13.35 -1.16
C TRP A 19 -1.25 12.66 -1.55
N LEU A 20 -0.41 13.29 -2.38
CA LEU A 20 0.90 12.76 -2.76
C LEU A 20 1.76 12.44 -1.53
N LEU A 21 1.89 13.37 -0.58
CA LEU A 21 2.74 13.17 0.60
C LEU A 21 2.28 11.98 1.44
N ARG A 22 0.96 11.79 1.58
CA ARG A 22 0.40 10.63 2.27
C ARG A 22 0.70 9.33 1.54
N ALA A 23 0.50 9.30 0.22
CA ALA A 23 0.78 8.13 -0.61
C ALA A 23 2.28 7.76 -0.57
N ALA A 24 3.16 8.76 -0.67
CA ALA A 24 4.60 8.58 -0.60
C ALA A 24 5.06 8.06 0.77
N TRP A 25 4.51 8.62 1.86
CA TRP A 25 4.80 8.12 3.20
C TRP A 25 4.36 6.67 3.39
N MET A 26 3.18 6.28 2.90
CA MET A 26 2.74 4.88 2.96
C MET A 26 3.62 3.95 2.12
N ALA A 27 4.09 4.40 0.96
CA ALA A 27 5.06 3.64 0.18
C ALA A 27 6.38 3.44 0.94
N GLN A 28 6.86 4.47 1.65
CA GLN A 28 8.05 4.36 2.51
C GLN A 28 7.83 3.37 3.66
N GLU A 29 6.67 3.39 4.33
CA GLU A 29 6.34 2.43 5.39
C GLU A 29 6.33 0.98 4.90
N ILE A 30 5.83 0.73 3.69
CA ILE A 30 5.83 -0.60 3.08
C ILE A 30 7.26 -1.03 2.77
N LEU A 31 8.00 -0.19 2.04
CA LEU A 31 9.37 -0.50 1.60
C LEU A 31 10.35 -0.61 2.76
N SER A 32 10.13 0.09 3.88
CA SER A 32 10.98 -0.04 5.06
C SER A 32 10.69 -1.30 5.87
N THR A 33 9.47 -1.82 5.82
CA THR A 33 9.06 -3.02 6.58
C THR A 33 9.29 -4.31 5.80
N PHE A 34 9.04 -4.29 4.49
CA PHE A 34 9.09 -5.44 3.59
C PHE A 34 10.16 -5.26 2.51
N SER A 35 11.33 -4.73 2.90
CA SER A 35 12.39 -4.28 1.99
C SER A 35 12.96 -5.38 1.10
N GLU A 36 13.02 -6.61 1.61
CA GLU A 36 13.59 -7.75 0.88
C GLU A 36 12.54 -8.49 0.05
N GLU A 37 11.27 -8.36 0.42
CA GLU A 37 10.18 -9.11 -0.21
C GLU A 37 9.37 -8.30 -1.20
N THR A 38 9.30 -6.97 -1.05
CA THR A 38 8.52 -6.11 -1.95
C THR A 38 9.28 -5.90 -3.25
N GLY A 39 8.70 -6.31 -4.37
CA GLY A 39 9.35 -6.11 -5.67
C GLY A 39 9.28 -4.65 -6.13
N ALA A 40 8.11 -4.02 -6.02
CA ALA A 40 7.95 -2.60 -6.36
C ALA A 40 6.75 -1.95 -5.66
N VAL A 41 6.88 -0.65 -5.36
CA VAL A 41 5.74 0.22 -5.02
C VAL A 41 5.63 1.33 -6.07
N THR A 42 4.47 1.48 -6.70
CA THR A 42 4.20 2.50 -7.70
C THR A 42 3.18 3.51 -7.20
N LEU A 43 3.49 4.80 -7.32
CA LEU A 43 2.57 5.89 -7.02
C LEU A 43 1.90 6.35 -8.32
N VAL A 44 0.58 6.16 -8.42
CA VAL A 44 -0.20 6.51 -9.62
C VAL A 44 -1.08 7.73 -9.33
N PRO A 45 -0.88 8.86 -10.03
CA PRO A 45 -1.75 10.02 -9.87
C PRO A 45 -3.13 9.76 -10.50
N GLY A 46 -4.19 10.01 -9.73
CA GLY A 46 -5.58 9.99 -10.17
C GLY A 46 -6.32 11.28 -9.78
N THR A 47 -7.64 11.30 -9.95
CA THR A 47 -8.52 12.44 -9.65
C THR A 47 -9.77 11.97 -8.90
N GLY A 48 -10.69 12.89 -8.56
CA GLY A 48 -12.00 12.52 -8.02
C GLY A 48 -11.98 11.94 -6.60
N GLY A 49 -11.00 12.31 -5.77
CA GLY A 49 -10.91 11.80 -4.41
C GLY A 49 -10.58 10.31 -4.33
N VAL A 50 -9.93 9.73 -5.35
CA VAL A 50 -9.45 8.36 -5.33
C VAL A 50 -8.30 8.19 -4.34
N PHE A 51 -8.37 7.12 -3.54
CA PHE A 51 -7.23 6.61 -2.80
C PHE A 51 -7.37 5.10 -2.63
N THR A 52 -6.57 4.33 -3.36
CA THR A 52 -6.62 2.86 -3.38
C THR A 52 -5.23 2.27 -3.29
N ILE A 53 -5.11 1.12 -2.65
CA ILE A 53 -3.89 0.32 -2.59
C ILE A 53 -4.23 -1.07 -3.11
N ILE A 54 -3.52 -1.49 -4.16
CA ILE A 54 -3.70 -2.78 -4.82
C ILE A 54 -2.36 -3.50 -4.81
N CYS A 55 -2.35 -4.81 -4.56
CA CYS A 55 -1.17 -5.65 -4.66
C CYS A 55 -1.42 -6.79 -5.65
N ASP A 56 -0.65 -6.87 -6.73
CA ASP A 56 -0.80 -7.89 -7.79
C ASP A 56 -2.26 -8.09 -8.23
N GLY A 57 -3.02 -7.00 -8.37
CA GLY A 57 -4.43 -7.01 -8.74
C GLY A 57 -5.43 -7.18 -7.59
N ASN A 58 -4.99 -7.53 -6.38
CA ASN A 58 -5.84 -7.69 -5.20
C ASN A 58 -5.99 -6.37 -4.44
N GLN A 59 -7.23 -5.98 -4.11
CA GLN A 59 -7.50 -4.77 -3.34
C GLN A 59 -7.09 -4.95 -1.87
N ILE A 60 -6.16 -4.10 -1.40
CA ILE A 60 -5.74 -4.03 0.01
C ILE A 60 -6.52 -2.95 0.76
N TRP A 61 -6.72 -1.81 0.10
CA TRP A 61 -7.42 -0.67 0.67
C TRP A 61 -8.16 0.15 -0.38
N ASN A 62 -9.33 0.65 -0.03
CA ASN A 62 -10.10 1.60 -0.80
C ASN A 62 -10.75 2.62 0.14
N ARG A 63 -10.41 3.91 -0.02
CA ARG A 63 -10.88 4.98 0.87
C ARG A 63 -12.40 5.04 1.04
N THR A 64 -13.16 4.74 -0.02
CA THR A 64 -14.62 4.81 0.04
C THR A 64 -15.21 3.60 0.75
N VAL A 65 -14.60 2.42 0.58
CA VAL A 65 -15.08 1.15 1.15
C VAL A 65 -14.62 0.97 2.61
N ASP A 66 -13.35 1.26 2.87
CA ASP A 66 -12.70 1.06 4.18
C ASP A 66 -12.80 2.27 5.12
N GLY A 67 -13.42 3.37 4.68
CA GLY A 67 -13.71 4.51 5.54
C GLY A 67 -12.49 5.39 5.82
N GLY A 68 -11.94 6.02 4.78
CA GLY A 68 -10.84 6.98 4.92
C GLY A 68 -9.47 6.39 4.57
N PHE A 69 -8.43 6.84 5.25
CA PHE A 69 -7.06 6.42 4.97
C PHE A 69 -6.60 5.37 5.98
N PRO A 70 -5.80 4.38 5.56
CA PRO A 70 -5.29 3.40 6.51
C PRO A 70 -4.30 4.05 7.46
N GLU A 71 -4.26 3.54 8.69
CA GLU A 71 -3.09 3.68 9.54
C GLU A 71 -1.97 2.76 9.04
N ALA A 72 -0.71 3.16 9.21
CA ALA A 72 0.43 2.38 8.75
C ALA A 72 0.44 0.96 9.33
N LYS A 73 0.07 0.80 10.61
CA LYS A 73 -0.05 -0.52 11.26
C LYS A 73 -1.04 -1.42 10.52
N VAL A 74 -2.26 -0.92 10.29
CA VAL A 74 -3.34 -1.69 9.63
C VAL A 74 -2.96 -2.05 8.19
N LEU A 75 -2.33 -1.11 7.47
CA LEU A 75 -1.86 -1.37 6.10
C LEU A 75 -0.83 -2.50 6.07
N LYS A 76 0.17 -2.47 6.96
CA LYS A 76 1.21 -3.49 7.06
C LYS A 76 0.65 -4.85 7.46
N GLN A 77 -0.30 -4.88 8.40
CA GLN A 77 -1.00 -6.10 8.78
C GLN A 77 -1.75 -6.71 7.59
N ARG A 78 -2.58 -5.94 6.87
CA ARG A 78 -3.33 -6.45 5.70
C ARG A 78 -2.42 -6.98 4.59
N LEU A 79 -1.30 -6.30 4.32
CA LEU A 79 -0.32 -6.77 3.34
C LEU A 79 0.33 -8.08 3.80
N ARG A 80 0.72 -8.16 5.07
CA ARG A 80 1.28 -9.38 5.67
C ARG A 80 0.29 -10.53 5.60
N ASP A 81 -0.96 -10.32 6.00
CA ASP A 81 -1.96 -11.37 6.02
C ASP A 81 -2.24 -11.94 4.62
N LEU A 82 -2.13 -11.11 3.58
CA LEU A 82 -2.30 -11.54 2.20
C LEU A 82 -1.06 -12.24 1.61
N LEU A 83 0.13 -11.69 1.82
CA LEU A 83 1.34 -12.07 1.09
C LEU A 83 2.32 -12.93 1.91
N TRP A 84 2.36 -12.72 3.22
CA TRP A 84 3.33 -13.31 4.13
C TRP A 84 2.68 -13.72 5.46
N PRO A 85 1.65 -14.59 5.46
CA PRO A 85 0.81 -14.84 6.64
C PRO A 85 1.60 -15.31 7.87
N GLU A 86 2.72 -16.00 7.67
CA GLU A 86 3.59 -16.53 8.73
C GLU A 86 4.61 -15.50 9.29
N LYS A 87 4.75 -14.32 8.67
CA LYS A 87 5.73 -13.30 9.08
C LYS A 87 5.21 -12.52 10.30
N SER A 88 6.02 -12.44 11.35
CA SER A 88 5.73 -11.52 12.46
C SER A 88 6.14 -10.09 12.10
N LEU A 89 5.28 -9.13 12.44
CA LEU A 89 5.54 -7.70 12.35
C LEU A 89 5.95 -7.08 13.69
N GLY A 90 6.28 -7.91 14.69
CA GLY A 90 6.69 -7.47 16.02
C GLY A 90 5.63 -6.58 16.67
N HIS A 91 5.98 -5.34 17.00
CA HIS A 91 5.06 -4.37 17.60
C HIS A 91 3.83 -4.05 16.74
N SER A 92 3.89 -4.29 15.43
CA SER A 92 2.72 -4.06 14.58
C SER A 92 1.70 -5.19 14.65
N ASP A 93 1.99 -6.35 15.25
CA ASP A 93 1.01 -7.43 15.47
C ASP A 93 0.16 -7.20 16.74
N ARG A 94 0.61 -6.34 17.66
CA ARG A 94 -0.03 -6.05 18.95
C ARG A 94 -0.75 -4.72 18.90
#